data_AF-A0A1H9W5W2-F1
#
_entry.id   AF-A0A1H9W5W2-F1
#
_cell.length_a   1.000
_cell.length_b   1.000
_cell.length_c   1.000
_cell.angle_alpha   90.00
_cell.angle_beta   90.00
_cell.angle_gamma   90.00
#
_symmetry.space_group_name_H-M   'P 1'
#
loop_
_entity.id
_entity.type
_entity.pdbx_description
1 polymer ?
#
loop_
_entity_poly.entity_id
_entity_poly.type
_entity_poly.pdbx_seq_one_letter_code
_entity_poly.pdbx_strand_id
1 'polypeptide(L)'
;MEVMIPVKEIILKYGDATLFFTRPVWILNYAIGDIWSRFSLSISKTFPSIQLDKKKKILIEFPVVHKDDVLLGCVMGHELGHYFDLHSGLNLTDSLMPSLLKHSNINDLKQFVNLKLTSSSILLTKDQENRIKNEILVNILGKGYLINWLQEFIADIIGILLYGPSSHFSGDSIFTYSSLANDGTLHDAFSNTHPRSSIRSVVRERTFEKLNYTGKFSSVIQEEINISIQKWKSAKTKLFLDSIDGSYGTDIIFRFELNNTSLAIIEDILVSELDDIIDYILNTIPDELHYNVEKYHKIVPQLAAKISNFIPPNEIDSEPVDSISILNAGWHAYFHYRDKLETEISSNEQEYNIREMINNLVKKALMSAHIHRGWNDDRTN
;
A
#
# COMPACT_ATOMS: atom_id res chain seq x y z
N MET A 1 4.06 7.58 18.37
CA MET A 1 4.44 8.83 17.64
C MET A 1 5.58 8.55 16.64
N GLU A 2 6.44 7.60 16.98
CA GLU A 2 7.68 7.20 16.34
C GLU A 2 7.46 6.60 14.95
N VAL A 3 6.37 5.85 14.76
CA VAL A 3 5.93 5.36 13.44
C VAL A 3 5.76 6.49 12.41
N MET A 4 5.55 7.73 12.87
CA MET A 4 5.34 8.89 11.98
C MET A 4 6.65 9.53 11.53
N ILE A 5 7.79 9.21 12.18
CA ILE A 5 9.09 9.79 11.86
C ILE A 5 9.47 9.46 10.41
N PRO A 6 9.51 8.20 9.96
CA PRO A 6 9.89 7.90 8.58
C PRO A 6 8.92 8.50 7.54
N VAL A 7 7.62 8.57 7.85
CA VAL A 7 6.63 9.24 6.98
C VAL A 7 6.99 10.70 6.75
N LYS A 8 7.26 11.43 7.84
CA LYS A 8 7.61 12.86 7.78
C LYS A 8 8.93 13.06 7.05
N GLU A 9 9.93 12.23 7.32
CA GLU A 9 11.24 12.29 6.67
C GLU A 9 11.13 12.11 5.15
N ILE A 10 10.33 11.15 4.68
CA ILE A 10 10.11 10.90 3.24
C ILE A 10 9.38 12.08 2.59
N ILE A 11 8.28 12.57 3.17
CA ILE A 11 7.51 13.68 2.60
C ILE A 11 8.35 14.97 2.56
N LEU A 12 9.12 15.24 3.60
CA LEU A 12 10.03 16.39 3.63
C LEU A 12 11.15 16.24 2.58
N LYS A 13 11.70 15.04 2.41
CA LYS A 13 12.74 14.76 1.40
C LYS A 13 12.23 14.92 -0.03
N TYR A 14 10.96 14.62 -0.29
CA TYR A 14 10.33 14.89 -1.59
C TYR A 14 10.27 16.38 -1.94
N GLY A 15 10.38 17.28 -0.94
CA GLY A 15 10.44 18.73 -1.14
C GLY A 15 9.10 19.46 -0.92
N ASP A 16 8.08 18.77 -0.39
CA ASP A 16 6.81 19.41 -0.09
C ASP A 16 6.92 20.28 1.17
N ALA A 17 6.77 21.60 1.01
CA ALA A 17 6.61 22.51 2.15
C ALA A 17 5.33 22.16 2.93
N THR A 18 5.49 21.48 4.06
CA THR A 18 4.39 20.76 4.71
C THR A 18 4.22 21.15 6.17
N LEU A 19 2.97 21.22 6.63
CA LEU A 19 2.60 21.16 8.04
C LEU A 19 1.93 19.82 8.33
N PHE A 20 2.47 19.08 9.30
CA PHE A 20 1.96 17.76 9.68
C PHE A 20 0.99 17.84 10.85
N PHE A 21 -0.13 17.13 10.73
CA PHE A 21 -1.07 16.84 11.80
C PHE A 21 -1.09 15.33 12.02
N THR A 22 -1.12 14.89 13.28
CA THR A 22 -1.23 13.47 13.62
C THR A 22 -2.50 13.24 14.42
N ARG A 23 -3.34 12.30 13.98
CA ARG A 23 -4.60 11.97 14.65
C ARG A 23 -4.66 10.47 14.99
N PRO A 24 -4.65 10.11 16.28
CA PRO A 24 -4.99 8.74 16.65
C PRO A 24 -6.49 8.49 16.43
N VAL A 25 -6.85 7.31 15.94
CA VAL A 25 -8.24 6.90 15.70
C VAL A 25 -8.56 5.58 16.39
N TRP A 26 -9.83 5.40 16.82
CA TRP A 26 -10.27 4.18 17.52
C TRP A 26 -10.54 3.00 16.59
N ILE A 27 -10.65 3.27 15.29
CA ILE A 27 -10.80 2.26 14.25
C ILE A 27 -9.42 1.77 13.79
N LEU A 28 -9.35 0.52 13.32
CA LEU A 28 -8.15 -0.04 12.72
C LEU A 28 -7.97 0.54 11.30
N ASN A 29 -7.58 1.81 11.23
CA ASN A 29 -7.36 2.53 9.99
C ASN A 29 -6.07 3.35 10.05
N TYR A 30 -5.24 3.20 9.02
CA TYR A 30 -4.10 4.06 8.74
C TYR A 30 -4.49 4.96 7.57
N ALA A 31 -4.02 6.20 7.54
CA ALA A 31 -4.26 7.09 6.39
C ALA A 31 -3.23 8.22 6.35
N ILE A 32 -2.87 8.65 5.15
CA ILE A 32 -2.09 9.86 4.91
C ILE A 32 -2.77 10.67 3.81
N GLY A 33 -3.09 11.93 4.08
CA GLY A 33 -3.73 12.78 3.06
C GLY A 33 -3.59 14.27 3.27
N ASP A 34 -3.68 15.03 2.17
CA ASP A 34 -3.75 16.50 2.20
C ASP A 34 -5.17 16.97 2.50
N ILE A 35 -5.40 17.45 3.71
CA ILE A 35 -6.70 17.93 4.17
C ILE A 35 -7.02 19.35 3.69
N TRP A 36 -6.04 20.09 3.16
CA TRP A 36 -6.20 21.49 2.77
C TRP A 36 -6.43 21.67 1.28
N SER A 37 -5.87 20.83 0.41
CA SER A 37 -6.01 20.95 -1.06
C SER A 37 -7.46 21.18 -1.53
N ARG A 38 -8.40 20.33 -1.11
CA ARG A 38 -9.81 20.43 -1.52
C ARG A 38 -10.50 21.68 -0.98
N PHE A 39 -10.20 22.04 0.26
CA PHE A 39 -10.79 23.19 0.93
C PHE A 39 -10.25 24.51 0.36
N SER A 40 -8.94 24.59 0.15
CA SER A 40 -8.25 25.74 -0.43
C SER A 40 -8.66 26.00 -1.88
N LEU A 41 -8.87 24.94 -2.68
CA LEU A 41 -9.43 25.06 -4.03
C LEU A 41 -10.84 25.69 -4.00
N SER A 42 -11.67 25.29 -3.05
CA SER A 42 -13.02 25.83 -2.90
C SER A 42 -12.99 27.29 -2.45
N ILE A 43 -12.17 27.63 -1.46
CA ILE A 43 -11.99 29.02 -1.01
C ILE A 43 -11.45 29.89 -2.13
N SER A 44 -10.43 29.45 -2.86
CA SER A 44 -9.83 30.25 -3.93
C SER A 44 -10.83 30.55 -5.05
N LYS A 45 -11.75 29.63 -5.34
CA LYS A 45 -12.84 29.85 -6.29
C LYS A 45 -13.87 30.86 -5.78
N THR A 46 -14.24 30.79 -4.50
CA THR A 46 -15.25 31.68 -3.90
C THR A 46 -14.70 33.07 -3.55
N PHE A 47 -13.43 33.14 -3.13
CA PHE A 47 -12.76 34.34 -2.63
C PHE A 47 -11.37 34.49 -3.29
N PRO A 48 -11.29 34.88 -4.58
CA PRO A 48 -10.04 34.91 -5.33
C PRO A 48 -8.99 35.89 -4.77
N SER A 49 -9.40 36.87 -3.95
CA SER A 49 -8.52 37.84 -3.33
C SER A 49 -7.82 37.35 -2.06
N ILE A 50 -8.23 36.20 -1.50
CA ILE A 50 -7.60 35.65 -0.30
C ILE A 50 -6.30 34.94 -0.71
N GLN A 51 -5.18 35.40 -0.16
CA GLN A 51 -3.92 34.66 -0.25
C GLN A 51 -3.92 33.51 0.75
N LEU A 52 -4.01 32.28 0.24
CA LEU A 52 -3.93 31.09 1.06
C LEU A 52 -2.48 30.66 1.24
N ASP A 53 -2.19 30.07 2.39
CA ASP A 53 -0.93 29.39 2.65
C ASP A 53 -0.73 28.28 1.60
N LYS A 54 0.43 28.29 0.95
CA LYS A 54 0.81 27.30 -0.07
C LYS A 54 1.31 26.00 0.54
N LYS A 55 1.57 25.97 1.86
CA LYS A 55 2.03 24.75 2.52
C LYS A 55 0.94 23.69 2.52
N LYS A 56 1.29 22.47 2.12
CA LYS A 56 0.41 21.31 2.25
C LYS A 56 0.10 21.07 3.73
N LYS A 57 -1.12 20.66 4.03
CA LYS A 57 -1.54 20.30 5.39
C LYS A 57 -1.79 18.80 5.39
N ILE A 58 -0.79 18.04 5.80
CA ILE A 58 -0.84 16.58 5.74
C ILE A 58 -1.33 16.04 7.07
N LEU A 59 -2.46 15.33 7.04
CA LEU A 59 -2.98 14.57 8.17
C LEU A 59 -2.47 13.13 8.06
N ILE A 60 -1.87 12.65 9.15
CA ILE A 60 -1.46 11.26 9.31
C ILE A 60 -2.32 10.64 10.41
N GLU A 61 -3.07 9.61 10.06
CA GLU A 61 -3.97 8.90 10.97
C GLU A 61 -3.43 7.53 11.31
N PHE A 62 -3.58 7.10 12.57
CA PHE A 62 -3.14 5.77 13.00
C PHE A 62 -4.05 5.20 14.10
N PRO A 63 -4.20 3.88 14.21
CA PRO A 63 -5.00 3.26 15.25
C PRO A 63 -4.40 3.48 16.64
N VAL A 64 -5.21 3.89 17.62
CA VAL A 64 -4.81 4.03 19.04
C VAL A 64 -4.18 2.74 19.56
N VAL A 65 -4.78 1.59 19.19
CA VAL A 65 -4.34 0.26 19.62
C VAL A 65 -2.95 -0.11 19.10
N HIS A 66 -2.49 0.51 18.00
CA HIS A 66 -1.19 0.24 17.39
C HIS A 66 -0.18 1.37 17.65
N LYS A 67 -0.48 2.30 18.58
CA LYS A 67 0.42 3.44 18.89
C LYS A 67 1.84 2.99 19.28
N ASP A 68 1.94 1.79 19.86
CA ASP A 68 3.17 1.20 20.36
C ASP A 68 3.74 0.08 19.47
N ASP A 69 3.00 -0.32 18.43
CA ASP A 69 3.40 -1.36 17.47
C ASP A 69 4.00 -0.73 16.22
N VAL A 70 5.28 -0.36 16.31
CA VAL A 70 6.00 0.28 15.21
C VAL A 70 6.25 -0.67 14.04
N LEU A 71 6.31 -1.99 14.29
CA LEU A 71 6.39 -3.00 13.23
C LEU A 71 5.11 -3.03 12.39
N LEU A 72 3.92 -3.07 12.99
CA LEU A 72 2.64 -2.88 12.26
C LEU A 72 2.49 -1.46 11.71
N GLY A 73 3.21 -0.51 12.29
CA GLY A 73 3.30 0.85 11.78
C GLY A 73 3.92 0.95 10.38
N CYS A 74 4.65 -0.06 9.91
CA CYS A 74 5.30 -0.03 8.60
C CYS A 74 4.29 -0.08 7.44
N VAL A 75 3.01 -0.38 7.70
CA VAL A 75 1.92 -0.23 6.72
C VAL A 75 1.77 1.22 6.24
N MET A 76 2.31 2.19 6.98
CA MET A 76 2.42 3.57 6.50
C MET A 76 3.19 3.71 5.19
N GLY A 77 4.03 2.74 4.81
CA GLY A 77 4.61 2.68 3.47
C GLY A 77 3.54 2.58 2.38
N HIS A 78 2.53 1.73 2.59
CA HIS A 78 1.37 1.62 1.68
C HIS A 78 0.55 2.93 1.66
N GLU A 79 0.28 3.52 2.83
CA GLU A 79 -0.42 4.82 2.90
C GLU A 79 0.34 5.96 2.21
N LEU A 80 1.67 5.94 2.27
CA LEU A 80 2.50 6.88 1.51
C LEU A 80 2.33 6.67 0.01
N GLY A 81 2.09 5.44 -0.44
CA GLY A 81 1.75 5.16 -1.82
C GLY A 81 0.46 5.87 -2.27
N HIS A 82 -0.59 5.83 -1.46
CA HIS A 82 -1.80 6.64 -1.71
C HIS A 82 -1.51 8.14 -1.66
N TYR A 83 -0.67 8.60 -0.74
CA TYR A 83 -0.23 9.99 -0.71
C TYR A 83 0.47 10.40 -2.01
N PHE A 84 1.43 9.61 -2.49
CA PHE A 84 2.15 9.90 -3.71
C PHE A 84 1.25 9.85 -4.94
N ASP A 85 0.31 8.93 -5.00
CA ASP A 85 -0.66 8.88 -6.09
C ASP A 85 -1.61 10.09 -6.07
N LEU A 86 -2.29 10.34 -4.94
CA LEU A 86 -3.47 11.20 -4.88
C LEU A 86 -3.22 12.63 -4.36
N HIS A 87 -2.09 12.87 -3.69
CA HIS A 87 -1.87 14.09 -2.90
C HIS A 87 -0.52 14.77 -3.15
N SER A 88 0.47 14.05 -3.68
CA SER A 88 1.78 14.64 -4.00
C SER A 88 1.72 15.55 -5.24
N GLY A 89 0.80 15.25 -6.17
CA GLY A 89 0.71 15.87 -7.49
C GLY A 89 1.18 14.97 -8.64
N LEU A 90 1.69 13.76 -8.35
CA LEU A 90 2.11 12.81 -9.38
C LEU A 90 0.93 12.22 -10.17
N ASN A 91 -0.24 11.98 -9.55
CA ASN A 91 -1.45 11.46 -10.19
C ASN A 91 -1.16 10.20 -11.05
N LEU A 92 -0.54 9.20 -10.44
CA LEU A 92 -0.05 8.00 -11.11
C LEU A 92 -1.21 7.18 -11.70
N THR A 93 -2.27 7.00 -10.92
CA THR A 93 -3.51 6.34 -11.33
C THR A 93 -4.10 7.00 -12.57
N ASP A 94 -4.24 8.33 -12.56
CA ASP A 94 -4.80 9.08 -13.69
C ASP A 94 -3.95 8.96 -14.97
N SER A 95 -2.64 8.80 -14.80
CA SER A 95 -1.69 8.64 -15.91
C SER A 95 -1.73 7.24 -16.53
N LEU A 96 -1.94 6.21 -15.71
CA LEU A 96 -1.98 4.80 -16.14
C LEU A 96 -3.38 4.35 -16.60
N MET A 97 -4.45 4.90 -16.03
CA MET A 97 -5.83 4.49 -16.34
C MET A 97 -6.18 4.49 -17.84
N PRO A 98 -5.76 5.49 -18.66
CA PRO A 98 -6.14 5.54 -20.07
C PRO A 98 -5.62 4.38 -20.92
N SER A 99 -4.49 3.75 -20.57
CA SER A 99 -4.00 2.55 -21.28
C SER A 99 -4.77 1.32 -20.85
N LEU A 100 -4.99 1.15 -19.54
CA LEU A 100 -5.74 0.01 -18.98
C LEU A 100 -7.19 -0.04 -19.49
N LEU A 101 -7.85 1.11 -19.63
CA LEU A 101 -9.21 1.19 -20.18
C LEU A 101 -9.30 0.86 -21.69
N LYS A 102 -8.16 0.64 -22.36
CA LYS A 102 -8.07 0.17 -23.74
C LYS A 102 -7.64 -1.29 -23.85
N HIS A 103 -7.39 -1.96 -22.72
CA HIS A 103 -6.91 -3.33 -22.69
C HIS A 103 -7.89 -4.30 -23.37
N SER A 104 -7.37 -5.28 -24.11
CA SER A 104 -8.19 -6.19 -24.93
C SER A 104 -9.21 -6.99 -24.12
N ASN A 105 -8.87 -7.35 -22.88
CA ASN A 105 -9.67 -8.24 -22.04
C ASN A 105 -10.93 -7.53 -21.49
N ILE A 106 -11.06 -6.21 -21.64
CA ILE A 106 -12.34 -5.51 -21.41
C ILE A 106 -13.43 -6.07 -22.34
N ASN A 107 -13.08 -6.57 -23.52
CA ASN A 107 -14.05 -7.21 -24.41
C ASN A 107 -14.70 -8.45 -23.79
N ASP A 108 -13.95 -9.21 -22.98
CA ASP A 108 -14.44 -10.43 -22.33
C ASP A 108 -15.46 -10.12 -21.23
N LEU A 109 -15.48 -8.87 -20.73
CA LEU A 109 -16.48 -8.40 -19.77
C LEU A 109 -17.84 -8.12 -20.40
N LYS A 110 -17.92 -7.94 -21.73
CA LYS A 110 -19.17 -7.56 -22.42
C LYS A 110 -20.28 -8.60 -22.27
N GLN A 111 -19.93 -9.87 -22.07
CA GLN A 111 -20.89 -10.95 -21.87
C GLN A 111 -21.65 -10.84 -20.54
N PHE A 112 -21.10 -10.12 -19.56
CA PHE A 112 -21.73 -9.89 -18.25
C PHE A 112 -22.59 -8.62 -18.23
N VAL A 113 -22.64 -7.87 -19.35
CA VAL A 113 -23.49 -6.69 -19.49
C VAL A 113 -24.76 -7.07 -20.23
N ASN A 114 -25.88 -6.94 -19.53
CA ASN A 114 -27.22 -7.12 -20.08
C ASN A 114 -27.82 -5.76 -20.39
N LEU A 115 -28.29 -5.57 -21.62
CA LEU A 115 -29.01 -4.36 -22.04
C LEU A 115 -30.50 -4.65 -22.16
N LYS A 116 -31.32 -3.72 -21.68
CA LYS A 116 -32.77 -3.72 -21.84
C LYS A 116 -33.22 -2.38 -22.41
N LEU A 117 -33.88 -2.43 -23.55
CA LEU A 117 -34.46 -1.24 -24.19
C LEU A 117 -35.77 -0.86 -23.51
N THR A 118 -35.98 0.44 -23.28
CA THR A 118 -37.21 0.97 -22.68
C THR A 118 -38.36 1.03 -23.67
N SER A 119 -38.06 1.17 -24.97
CA SER A 119 -39.02 1.11 -26.07
C SER A 119 -38.74 -0.07 -26.99
N SER A 120 -39.80 -0.80 -27.34
CA SER A 120 -39.76 -1.90 -28.32
C SER A 120 -39.55 -1.43 -29.77
N SER A 121 -39.64 -0.12 -30.04
CA SER A 121 -39.41 0.46 -31.36
C SER A 121 -37.93 0.63 -31.71
N ILE A 122 -37.04 0.50 -30.73
CA ILE A 122 -35.59 0.66 -30.91
C ILE A 122 -35.00 -0.72 -31.20
N LEU A 123 -34.23 -0.82 -32.27
CA LEU A 123 -33.47 -2.02 -32.61
C LEU A 123 -32.00 -1.64 -32.70
N LEU A 124 -31.17 -2.27 -31.87
CA LEU A 124 -29.72 -2.10 -31.92
C LEU A 124 -29.12 -3.15 -32.85
N THR A 125 -28.19 -2.74 -33.71
CA THR A 125 -27.30 -3.69 -34.39
C THR A 125 -26.32 -4.29 -33.37
N LYS A 126 -25.74 -5.45 -33.69
CA LYS A 126 -24.70 -6.07 -32.84
C LYS A 126 -23.52 -5.13 -32.59
N ASP A 127 -23.13 -4.34 -33.59
CA ASP A 127 -22.03 -3.37 -33.46
C ASP A 127 -22.40 -2.22 -32.52
N GLN A 128 -23.63 -1.72 -32.61
CA GLN A 128 -24.13 -0.70 -31.69
C GLN A 128 -24.19 -1.22 -30.25
N GLU A 129 -24.71 -2.44 -30.05
CA GLU A 129 -24.75 -3.09 -28.74
C GLU A 129 -23.35 -3.23 -28.15
N ASN A 130 -22.40 -3.75 -28.93
CA ASN A 130 -21.01 -3.93 -28.50
C ASN A 130 -20.33 -2.60 -28.14
N ARG A 131 -20.59 -1.54 -28.90
CA ARG A 131 -20.08 -0.19 -28.61
C ARG A 131 -20.64 0.33 -27.29
N ILE A 132 -21.95 0.24 -27.09
CA ILE A 132 -22.63 0.70 -25.86
C ILE A 132 -22.11 -0.08 -24.64
N LYS A 133 -22.02 -1.41 -24.73
CA LYS A 133 -21.44 -2.24 -23.67
C LYS A 133 -20.02 -1.80 -23.33
N ASN A 134 -19.20 -1.51 -24.33
CA ASN A 134 -17.83 -1.03 -24.12
C ASN A 134 -17.80 0.30 -23.37
N GLU A 135 -18.62 1.27 -23.78
CA GLU A 135 -18.69 2.59 -23.12
C GLU A 135 -19.18 2.48 -21.67
N ILE A 136 -20.17 1.61 -21.41
CA ILE A 136 -20.64 1.31 -20.05
C ILE A 136 -19.51 0.73 -19.21
N LEU A 137 -18.81 -0.28 -19.71
CA LEU A 137 -17.70 -0.92 -19.01
C LEU A 137 -16.59 0.07 -18.70
N VAL A 138 -16.14 0.86 -19.68
CA VAL A 138 -15.10 1.88 -19.49
C VAL A 138 -15.50 2.87 -18.39
N ASN A 139 -16.75 3.32 -18.38
CA ASN A 139 -17.23 4.25 -17.36
C ASN A 139 -17.33 3.62 -15.97
N ILE A 140 -17.78 2.36 -15.86
CA ILE A 140 -17.87 1.64 -14.58
C ILE A 140 -16.47 1.35 -14.03
N LEU A 141 -15.58 0.79 -14.86
CA LEU A 141 -14.24 0.41 -14.46
C LEU A 141 -13.41 1.64 -14.10
N GLY A 142 -13.47 2.70 -14.90
CA GLY A 142 -12.74 3.95 -14.68
C GLY A 142 -13.21 4.79 -13.49
N LYS A 143 -14.31 4.39 -12.82
CA LYS A 143 -14.86 5.09 -11.63
C LYS A 143 -15.09 4.16 -10.44
N GLY A 144 -14.73 2.88 -10.55
CA GLY A 144 -14.98 1.87 -9.53
C GLY A 144 -13.84 0.87 -9.44
N TYR A 145 -14.14 -0.40 -9.74
CA TYR A 145 -13.24 -1.53 -9.52
C TYR A 145 -11.82 -1.30 -10.04
N LEU A 146 -11.65 -1.06 -11.34
CA LEU A 146 -10.31 -0.97 -11.95
C LEU A 146 -9.49 0.20 -11.38
N ILE A 147 -10.10 1.38 -11.23
CA ILE A 147 -9.40 2.55 -10.67
C ILE A 147 -9.01 2.34 -9.21
N ASN A 148 -9.91 1.84 -8.37
CA ASN A 148 -9.61 1.61 -6.96
C ASN A 148 -8.55 0.51 -6.79
N TRP A 149 -8.63 -0.56 -7.59
CA TRP A 149 -7.65 -1.64 -7.50
C TRP A 149 -6.28 -1.25 -8.03
N LEU A 150 -6.21 -0.39 -9.05
CA LEU A 150 -4.95 0.19 -9.48
C LEU A 150 -4.32 1.06 -8.38
N GLN A 151 -5.12 1.84 -7.66
CA GLN A 151 -4.63 2.64 -6.52
C GLN A 151 -4.00 1.74 -5.45
N GLU A 152 -4.60 0.59 -5.15
CA GLU A 152 -4.04 -0.40 -4.21
C GLU A 152 -2.73 -1.01 -4.72
N PHE A 153 -2.62 -1.29 -6.03
CA PHE A 153 -1.39 -1.80 -6.64
C PHE A 153 -0.27 -0.76 -6.55
N ILE A 154 -0.55 0.48 -6.95
CA ILE A 154 0.39 1.60 -6.84
C ILE A 154 0.84 1.76 -5.39
N ALA A 155 -0.09 1.69 -4.45
CA ALA A 155 0.21 1.84 -3.04
C ALA A 155 1.11 0.72 -2.50
N ASP A 156 0.86 -0.54 -2.89
CA ASP A 156 1.73 -1.67 -2.54
C ASP A 156 3.13 -1.56 -3.15
N ILE A 157 3.23 -1.15 -4.42
CA ILE A 157 4.50 -0.98 -5.14
C ILE A 157 5.32 0.12 -4.48
N ILE A 158 4.73 1.30 -4.25
CA ILE A 158 5.40 2.44 -3.61
C ILE A 158 5.75 2.10 -2.16
N GLY A 159 4.90 1.37 -1.44
CA GLY A 159 5.19 0.92 -0.08
C GLY A 159 6.48 0.10 -0.04
N ILE A 160 6.66 -0.86 -0.94
CA ILE A 160 7.92 -1.62 -1.02
C ILE A 160 9.08 -0.75 -1.50
N LEU A 161 8.84 0.13 -2.47
CA LEU A 161 9.87 1.04 -2.99
C LEU A 161 10.47 1.93 -1.89
N LEU A 162 9.63 2.44 -0.99
CA LEU A 162 10.04 3.40 0.04
C LEU A 162 10.43 2.74 1.36
N TYR A 163 9.78 1.64 1.75
CA TYR A 163 9.97 0.99 3.05
C TYR A 163 10.66 -0.38 2.95
N GLY A 164 10.88 -0.89 1.74
CA GLY A 164 11.41 -2.23 1.53
C GLY A 164 10.49 -3.32 2.08
N PRO A 165 11.08 -4.46 2.50
CA PRO A 165 10.34 -5.61 3.03
C PRO A 165 9.45 -5.31 4.24
N SER A 166 9.79 -4.32 5.06
CA SER A 166 8.97 -3.94 6.22
C SER A 166 7.53 -3.55 5.86
N SER A 167 7.30 -2.94 4.68
CA SER A 167 5.96 -2.62 4.19
C SER A 167 5.16 -3.88 3.91
N HIS A 168 5.78 -4.89 3.30
CA HIS A 168 5.14 -6.17 2.98
C HIS A 168 4.72 -6.90 4.27
N PHE A 169 5.63 -7.11 5.22
CA PHE A 169 5.35 -7.90 6.42
C PHE A 169 4.28 -7.24 7.30
N SER A 170 4.33 -5.91 7.41
CA SER A 170 3.32 -5.15 8.12
C SER A 170 1.95 -5.20 7.44
N GLY A 171 1.91 -5.01 6.12
CA GLY A 171 0.67 -5.12 5.35
C GLY A 171 0.08 -6.53 5.46
N ASP A 172 0.88 -7.56 5.21
CA ASP A 172 0.44 -8.96 5.32
C ASP A 172 -0.11 -9.30 6.70
N SER A 173 0.53 -8.84 7.78
CA SER A 173 0.04 -9.02 9.15
C SER A 173 -1.36 -8.42 9.35
N ILE A 174 -1.56 -7.17 8.89
CA ILE A 174 -2.84 -6.46 9.02
C ILE A 174 -3.92 -7.14 8.17
N PHE A 175 -3.61 -7.44 6.90
CA PHE A 175 -4.57 -8.07 5.99
C PHE A 175 -4.97 -9.46 6.48
N THR A 176 -4.01 -10.23 7.00
CA THR A 176 -4.30 -11.55 7.59
C THR A 176 -5.29 -11.39 8.74
N TYR A 177 -5.01 -10.49 9.68
CA TYR A 177 -5.89 -10.25 10.83
C TYR A 177 -7.30 -9.82 10.41
N SER A 178 -7.41 -8.92 9.43
CA SER A 178 -8.72 -8.43 8.95
C SER A 178 -9.51 -9.46 8.14
N SER A 179 -8.86 -10.50 7.62
CA SER A 179 -9.45 -11.50 6.73
C SER A 179 -9.72 -12.85 7.39
N LEU A 180 -9.37 -13.01 8.67
CA LEU A 180 -9.70 -14.21 9.43
C LEU A 180 -11.19 -14.23 9.82
N ALA A 181 -11.86 -15.32 9.49
CA ALA A 181 -13.19 -15.61 10.05
C ALA A 181 -13.10 -16.10 11.50
N ASN A 182 -14.24 -16.13 12.18
CA ASN A 182 -14.37 -16.61 13.56
C ASN A 182 -13.93 -18.07 13.75
N ASP A 183 -13.94 -18.88 12.69
CA ASP A 183 -13.49 -20.27 12.70
C ASP A 183 -11.97 -20.41 12.41
N GLY A 184 -11.25 -19.30 12.28
CA GLY A 184 -9.84 -19.26 11.94
C GLY A 184 -9.55 -19.43 10.44
N THR A 185 -10.58 -19.56 9.59
CA THR A 185 -10.38 -19.67 8.14
C THR A 185 -9.99 -18.31 7.56
N LEU A 186 -8.90 -18.29 6.79
CA LEU A 186 -8.51 -17.10 6.04
C LEU A 186 -9.35 -16.96 4.78
N HIS A 187 -10.00 -15.82 4.61
CA HIS A 187 -10.80 -15.51 3.43
C HIS A 187 -10.12 -14.54 2.49
N ASP A 188 -10.16 -14.89 1.20
CA ASP A 188 -9.74 -14.02 0.12
C ASP A 188 -11.00 -13.52 -0.60
N ALA A 189 -11.27 -12.22 -0.56
CA ALA A 189 -12.55 -11.66 -0.99
C ALA A 189 -12.34 -10.48 -1.93
N PHE A 190 -13.20 -10.40 -2.94
CA PHE A 190 -13.32 -9.23 -3.79
C PHE A 190 -14.10 -8.13 -3.08
N SER A 191 -13.78 -6.87 -3.38
CA SER A 191 -14.59 -5.72 -3.04
C SER A 191 -14.51 -4.65 -4.12
N ASN A 192 -15.39 -3.65 -4.07
CA ASN A 192 -15.35 -2.50 -4.98
C ASN A 192 -14.14 -1.59 -4.75
N THR A 193 -13.53 -1.63 -3.57
CA THR A 193 -12.42 -0.75 -3.18
C THR A 193 -11.08 -1.47 -3.21
N HIS A 194 -11.04 -2.78 -2.97
CA HIS A 194 -9.80 -3.55 -2.87
C HIS A 194 -9.86 -4.83 -3.72
N PRO A 195 -8.79 -5.15 -4.46
CA PRO A 195 -8.63 -6.46 -5.10
C PRO A 195 -8.34 -7.51 -4.03
N ARG A 196 -8.32 -8.78 -4.45
CA ARG A 196 -7.99 -9.89 -3.56
C ARG A 196 -6.57 -9.78 -3.00
N SER A 197 -6.39 -10.20 -1.75
CA SER A 197 -5.08 -10.23 -1.08
C SER A 197 -4.11 -11.19 -1.77
N SER A 198 -4.62 -12.26 -2.39
CA SER A 198 -3.81 -13.18 -3.19
C SER A 198 -3.18 -12.49 -4.41
N ILE A 199 -3.94 -11.64 -5.11
CA ILE A 199 -3.40 -10.86 -6.24
C ILE A 199 -2.47 -9.76 -5.76
N ARG A 200 -2.77 -9.09 -4.64
CA ARG A 200 -1.82 -8.13 -4.03
C ARG A 200 -0.49 -8.79 -3.64
N SER A 201 -0.51 -10.08 -3.28
CA SER A 201 0.73 -10.83 -3.03
C SER A 201 1.58 -10.99 -4.30
N VAL A 202 0.95 -11.19 -5.46
CA VAL A 202 1.63 -11.21 -6.78
C VAL A 202 2.29 -9.86 -7.08
N VAL A 203 1.58 -8.76 -6.82
CA VAL A 203 2.12 -7.39 -6.99
C VAL A 203 3.39 -7.21 -6.16
N ARG A 204 3.34 -7.59 -4.89
CA ARG A 204 4.48 -7.45 -3.96
C ARG A 204 5.66 -8.33 -4.35
N GLU A 205 5.40 -9.59 -4.71
CA GLU A 205 6.42 -10.53 -5.20
C GLU A 205 7.11 -9.96 -6.43
N ARG A 206 6.34 -9.52 -7.43
CA ARG A 206 6.88 -8.95 -8.65
C ARG A 206 7.66 -7.65 -8.41
N THR A 207 7.20 -6.82 -7.47
CA THR A 207 7.92 -5.60 -7.06
C THR A 207 9.28 -5.93 -6.44
N PHE A 208 9.35 -6.95 -5.57
CA PHE A 208 10.63 -7.39 -5.01
C PHE A 208 11.60 -7.89 -6.08
N GLU A 209 11.11 -8.61 -7.09
CA GLU A 209 11.93 -9.05 -8.23
C GLU A 209 12.48 -7.86 -9.02
N LYS A 210 11.61 -6.90 -9.41
CA LYS A 210 12.01 -5.69 -10.16
C LYS A 210 13.02 -4.83 -9.40
N LEU A 211 12.91 -4.77 -8.08
CA LEU A 211 13.84 -4.06 -7.20
C LEU A 211 15.06 -4.90 -6.78
N ASN A 212 15.24 -6.10 -7.33
CA ASN A 212 16.36 -7.02 -7.07
C ASN A 212 16.50 -7.46 -5.59
N TYR A 213 15.41 -7.47 -4.82
CA TYR A 213 15.42 -7.94 -3.43
C TYR A 213 15.54 -9.45 -3.30
N THR A 214 14.95 -10.22 -4.23
CA THR A 214 14.88 -11.68 -4.15
C THR A 214 16.26 -12.34 -4.07
N GLY A 215 17.25 -11.85 -4.82
CA GLY A 215 18.65 -12.31 -4.75
C GLY A 215 19.44 -11.83 -3.51
N LYS A 216 18.81 -11.03 -2.64
CA LYS A 216 19.46 -10.35 -1.51
C LYS A 216 18.82 -10.67 -0.17
N PHE A 217 17.69 -11.38 -0.16
CA PHE A 217 17.08 -11.92 1.05
C PHE A 217 17.96 -13.01 1.68
N SER A 218 17.94 -13.09 3.01
CA SER A 218 18.39 -14.29 3.70
C SER A 218 17.38 -15.41 3.48
N SER A 219 17.80 -16.66 3.68
CA SER A 219 16.92 -17.82 3.52
C SER A 219 15.65 -17.72 4.39
N VAL A 220 15.79 -17.25 5.63
CA VAL A 220 14.67 -17.05 6.56
C VAL A 220 13.68 -16.03 6.03
N ILE A 221 14.16 -14.89 5.53
CA ILE A 221 13.26 -13.85 4.97
C ILE A 221 12.56 -14.35 3.72
N GLN A 222 13.27 -15.07 2.85
CA GLN A 222 12.67 -15.67 1.66
C GLN A 222 11.60 -16.70 2.02
N GLU A 223 11.84 -17.52 3.05
CA GLU A 223 10.88 -18.48 3.57
C GLU A 223 9.61 -17.79 4.11
N GLU A 224 9.75 -16.74 4.89
CA GLU A 224 8.61 -15.97 5.42
C GLU A 224 7.77 -15.31 4.31
N ILE A 225 8.42 -14.76 3.28
CA ILE A 225 7.72 -14.24 2.09
C ILE A 225 6.96 -15.37 1.38
N ASN A 226 7.60 -16.54 1.21
CA ASN A 226 6.96 -17.70 0.59
C ASN A 226 5.76 -18.19 1.41
N ILE A 227 5.88 -18.26 2.74
CA ILE A 227 4.79 -18.62 3.65
C ILE A 227 3.62 -17.65 3.48
N SER A 228 3.89 -16.35 3.49
CA SER A 228 2.91 -15.28 3.25
C SER A 228 2.17 -15.48 1.92
N ILE A 229 2.90 -15.72 0.82
CA ILE A 229 2.32 -15.96 -0.52
C ILE A 229 1.47 -17.23 -0.55
N GLN A 230 1.98 -18.35 -0.02
CA GLN A 230 1.26 -19.63 -0.04
C GLN A 230 0.00 -19.60 0.83
N LYS A 231 0.05 -18.89 1.95
CA LYS A 231 -1.10 -18.64 2.82
C LYS A 231 -2.24 -17.97 2.03
N TRP A 232 -1.96 -16.94 1.23
CA TRP A 232 -3.01 -16.31 0.42
C TRP A 232 -3.44 -17.14 -0.79
N LYS A 233 -2.53 -17.90 -1.42
CA LYS A 233 -2.89 -18.84 -2.50
C LYS A 233 -3.83 -19.95 -2.02
N SER A 234 -3.71 -20.36 -0.77
CA SER A 234 -4.56 -21.38 -0.13
C SER A 234 -5.79 -20.82 0.60
N ALA A 235 -5.92 -19.49 0.70
CA ALA A 235 -7.05 -18.85 1.34
C ALA A 235 -8.36 -19.14 0.59
N LYS A 236 -9.47 -19.28 1.34
CA LYS A 236 -10.76 -19.62 0.77
C LYS A 236 -11.34 -18.40 0.06
N THR A 237 -11.44 -18.47 -1.27
CA THR A 237 -12.10 -17.43 -2.05
C THR A 237 -13.59 -17.36 -1.70
N LYS A 238 -14.05 -16.19 -1.26
CA LYS A 238 -15.47 -15.97 -0.99
C LYS A 238 -16.24 -15.85 -2.31
N LEU A 239 -17.44 -16.44 -2.37
CA LEU A 239 -18.34 -16.19 -3.49
C LEU A 239 -18.75 -14.72 -3.48
N PHE A 240 -18.49 -14.02 -4.58
CA PHE A 240 -18.96 -12.66 -4.83
C PHE A 240 -20.05 -12.71 -5.90
N LEU A 241 -21.21 -12.14 -5.58
CA LEU A 241 -22.32 -11.96 -6.49
C LEU A 241 -22.94 -10.59 -6.20
N ASP A 242 -22.85 -9.69 -7.17
CA ASP A 242 -23.44 -8.35 -7.12
C ASP A 242 -23.84 -7.92 -8.54
N SER A 243 -24.49 -6.78 -8.66
CA SER A 243 -24.80 -6.19 -9.96
C SER A 243 -24.83 -4.68 -9.89
N ILE A 244 -24.29 -4.03 -10.93
CA ILE A 244 -24.45 -2.59 -11.13
C ILE A 244 -25.55 -2.36 -12.16
N ASP A 245 -26.63 -1.75 -11.70
CA ASP A 245 -27.73 -1.31 -12.56
C ASP A 245 -27.57 0.18 -12.92
N GLY A 246 -27.98 0.56 -14.13
CA GLY A 246 -27.97 1.96 -14.55
C GLY A 246 -28.67 2.20 -15.87
N SER A 247 -28.52 3.41 -16.40
CA SER A 247 -29.07 3.82 -17.69
C SER A 247 -27.99 4.42 -18.59
N TYR A 248 -28.08 4.12 -19.88
CA TYR A 248 -27.30 4.76 -20.93
C TYR A 248 -28.25 5.57 -21.82
N GLY A 249 -28.17 6.90 -21.73
CA GLY A 249 -29.19 7.79 -22.31
C GLY A 249 -30.56 7.60 -21.65
N THR A 250 -31.63 7.93 -22.39
CA THR A 250 -33.02 7.77 -21.93
C THR A 250 -33.62 6.40 -22.23
N ASP A 251 -33.00 5.65 -23.14
CA ASP A 251 -33.67 4.55 -23.82
C ASP A 251 -33.12 3.16 -23.48
N ILE A 252 -32.00 3.10 -22.75
CA ILE A 252 -31.28 1.86 -22.46
C ILE A 252 -31.06 1.75 -20.97
N ILE A 253 -31.59 0.70 -20.37
CA ILE A 253 -31.27 0.25 -19.02
C ILE A 253 -30.21 -0.85 -19.16
N PHE A 254 -29.19 -0.83 -18.30
CA PHE A 254 -28.18 -1.88 -18.27
C PHE A 254 -28.09 -2.51 -16.88
N ARG A 255 -27.65 -3.76 -16.87
CA ARG A 255 -27.18 -4.49 -15.69
C ARG A 255 -25.82 -5.09 -16.00
N PHE A 256 -24.81 -4.75 -15.21
CA PHE A 256 -23.51 -5.42 -15.24
C PHE A 256 -23.45 -6.42 -14.08
N GLU A 257 -23.38 -7.70 -14.41
CA GLU A 257 -23.31 -8.79 -13.43
C GLU A 257 -21.87 -8.96 -12.94
N LEU A 258 -21.67 -8.76 -11.64
CA LEU A 258 -20.38 -8.90 -11.00
C LEU A 258 -20.34 -10.22 -10.24
N ASN A 259 -19.51 -11.12 -10.74
CA ASN A 259 -19.20 -12.41 -10.13
C ASN A 259 -17.70 -12.66 -10.14
N ASN A 260 -17.24 -13.73 -9.48
CA ASN A 260 -15.83 -14.10 -9.42
C ASN A 260 -15.15 -14.16 -10.79
N THR A 261 -15.85 -14.61 -11.84
CA THR A 261 -15.30 -14.68 -13.20
C THR A 261 -15.07 -13.29 -13.78
N SER A 262 -16.07 -12.41 -13.73
CA SER A 262 -15.94 -11.03 -14.21
C SER A 262 -14.86 -10.25 -13.45
N LEU A 263 -14.74 -10.48 -12.14
CA LEU A 263 -13.76 -9.81 -11.29
C LEU A 263 -12.35 -10.33 -11.53
N ALA A 264 -12.19 -11.63 -11.78
CA ALA A 264 -10.91 -12.20 -12.19
C ALA A 264 -10.41 -11.63 -13.52
N ILE A 265 -11.30 -11.32 -14.47
CA ILE A 265 -10.92 -10.63 -15.73
C ILE A 265 -10.39 -9.21 -15.43
N ILE A 266 -10.96 -8.51 -14.45
CA ILE A 266 -10.46 -7.18 -14.05
C ILE A 266 -9.08 -7.30 -13.39
N GLU A 267 -8.87 -8.30 -12.53
CA GLU A 267 -7.54 -8.58 -11.97
C GLU A 267 -6.52 -8.91 -13.06
N ASP A 268 -6.91 -9.71 -14.05
CA ASP A 268 -6.06 -10.11 -15.17
C ASP A 268 -5.57 -8.91 -16.00
N ILE A 269 -6.43 -7.91 -16.24
CA ILE A 269 -6.03 -6.64 -16.89
C ILE A 269 -4.90 -5.94 -16.12
N LEU A 270 -4.96 -5.93 -14.79
CA LEU A 270 -3.93 -5.29 -13.96
C LEU A 270 -2.66 -6.12 -13.90
N VAL A 271 -2.78 -7.45 -13.82
CA VAL A 271 -1.65 -8.36 -13.72
C VAL A 271 -0.88 -8.46 -15.03
N SER A 272 -1.56 -8.42 -16.18
CA SER A 272 -0.90 -8.44 -17.50
C SER A 272 -0.04 -7.20 -17.75
N GLU A 273 -0.41 -6.07 -17.15
CA GLU A 273 0.27 -4.77 -17.29
C GLU A 273 1.16 -4.45 -16.09
N LEU A 274 1.33 -5.39 -15.15
CA LEU A 274 1.98 -5.16 -13.86
C LEU A 274 3.43 -4.68 -14.00
N ASP A 275 4.18 -5.23 -14.95
CA ASP A 275 5.57 -4.81 -15.19
C ASP A 275 5.65 -3.35 -15.65
N ASP A 276 4.77 -2.95 -16.56
CA ASP A 276 4.72 -1.59 -17.07
C ASP A 276 4.25 -0.60 -15.99
N ILE A 277 3.32 -1.02 -15.12
CA ILE A 277 2.90 -0.25 -13.95
C ILE A 277 4.08 -0.04 -12.99
N ILE A 278 4.82 -1.11 -12.63
CA ILE A 278 5.98 -1.00 -11.76
C ILE A 278 7.04 -0.09 -12.38
N ASP A 279 7.39 -0.31 -13.65
CA ASP A 279 8.41 0.47 -14.34
C ASP A 279 8.01 1.95 -14.44
N TYR A 280 6.73 2.26 -14.68
CA TYR A 280 6.23 3.63 -14.65
C TYR A 280 6.41 4.29 -13.27
N ILE A 281 6.06 3.59 -12.19
CA ILE A 281 6.21 4.09 -10.82
C ILE A 281 7.70 4.34 -10.50
N LEU A 282 8.57 3.38 -10.80
CA LEU A 282 10.01 3.50 -10.56
C LEU A 282 10.63 4.70 -11.30
N ASN A 283 10.14 5.01 -12.49
CA ASN A 283 10.62 6.16 -13.26
C ASN A 283 10.00 7.50 -12.84
N THR A 284 8.90 7.46 -12.08
CA THR A 284 8.16 8.67 -11.67
C THR A 284 8.49 9.10 -10.25
N ILE A 285 8.74 8.16 -9.34
CA ILE A 285 9.19 8.45 -7.98
C ILE A 285 10.68 8.81 -8.04
N PRO A 286 11.12 9.91 -7.37
CA PRO A 286 12.53 10.29 -7.37
C PRO A 286 13.43 9.22 -6.73
N ASP A 287 14.55 8.91 -7.40
CA ASP A 287 15.50 7.89 -6.98
C ASP A 287 16.03 8.08 -5.56
N GLU A 288 16.17 9.31 -5.10
CA GLU A 288 16.61 9.62 -3.75
C GLU A 288 15.64 9.12 -2.67
N LEU A 289 14.36 8.91 -2.99
CA LEU A 289 13.39 8.34 -2.07
C LEU A 289 13.43 6.81 -2.01
N HIS A 290 14.00 6.16 -3.03
CA HIS A 290 14.03 4.71 -3.13
C HIS A 290 14.85 4.10 -1.99
N TYR A 291 14.26 3.15 -1.27
CA TYR A 291 14.98 2.38 -0.28
C TYR A 291 15.90 1.38 -0.97
N ASN A 292 17.18 1.51 -0.64
CA ASN A 292 18.25 0.85 -1.37
C ASN A 292 18.39 -0.63 -0.95
N VAL A 293 18.25 -1.54 -1.91
CA VAL A 293 18.38 -3.00 -1.69
C VAL A 293 19.76 -3.43 -1.17
N GLU A 294 20.85 -2.74 -1.56
CA GLU A 294 22.19 -3.00 -1.03
C GLU A 294 22.31 -2.56 0.44
N LYS A 295 21.64 -1.46 0.82
CA LYS A 295 21.53 -1.09 2.24
C LYS A 295 20.77 -2.18 2.99
N TYR A 296 19.64 -2.65 2.48
CA TYR A 296 18.92 -3.76 3.07
C TYR A 296 19.84 -4.97 3.29
N HIS A 297 20.55 -5.42 2.26
CA HIS A 297 21.38 -6.62 2.35
C HIS A 297 22.54 -6.49 3.34
N LYS A 298 23.21 -5.32 3.39
CA LYS A 298 24.45 -5.14 4.17
C LYS A 298 24.21 -4.62 5.59
N ILE A 299 23.29 -3.69 5.76
CA ILE A 299 23.10 -2.93 7.00
C ILE A 299 22.08 -3.61 7.91
N VAL A 300 20.94 -4.06 7.36
CA VAL A 300 19.83 -4.61 8.15
C VAL A 300 20.24 -5.82 9.01
N PRO A 301 21.03 -6.80 8.52
CA PRO A 301 21.46 -7.92 9.36
C PRO A 301 22.29 -7.49 10.57
N GLN A 302 23.16 -6.48 10.40
CA GLN A 302 24.00 -5.96 11.50
C GLN A 302 23.15 -5.28 12.58
N LEU A 303 22.14 -4.51 12.15
CA LEU A 303 21.18 -3.88 13.05
C LEU A 303 20.30 -4.91 13.76
N ALA A 304 19.83 -5.93 13.04
CA ALA A 304 19.04 -7.01 13.62
C ALA A 304 19.84 -7.78 14.68
N ALA A 305 21.14 -7.99 14.47
CA ALA A 305 22.02 -8.58 15.46
C ALA A 305 22.10 -7.73 16.74
N LYS A 306 22.08 -6.39 16.65
CA LYS A 306 21.98 -5.51 17.84
C LYS A 306 20.69 -5.75 18.62
N ILE A 307 19.56 -5.84 17.92
CA ILE A 307 18.25 -6.15 18.54
C ILE A 307 18.31 -7.50 19.28
N SER A 308 18.94 -8.51 18.67
CA SER A 308 19.12 -9.84 19.31
C SER A 308 19.96 -9.81 20.59
N ASN A 309 20.66 -8.71 20.86
CA ASN A 309 21.43 -8.47 22.08
C ASN A 309 20.79 -7.36 22.93
N PHE A 310 19.50 -7.07 22.73
CA PHE A 310 18.73 -6.06 23.47
C PHE A 310 19.27 -4.63 23.33
N ILE A 311 19.99 -4.35 22.23
CA ILE A 311 20.56 -3.04 21.92
C ILE A 311 19.71 -2.35 20.83
N PRO A 312 19.28 -1.09 21.02
CA PRO A 312 18.59 -0.34 19.98
C PRO A 312 19.43 -0.22 18.68
N PRO A 313 18.85 -0.43 17.49
CA PRO A 313 19.58 -0.41 16.22
C PRO A 313 19.78 1.01 15.65
N ASN A 314 20.06 2.04 16.46
CA ASN A 314 20.08 3.44 15.99
C ASN A 314 21.32 3.86 15.17
N GLU A 315 22.42 3.10 15.24
CA GLU A 315 23.70 3.52 14.68
C GLU A 315 24.54 2.34 14.18
N ILE A 316 25.47 2.60 13.27
CA ILE A 316 26.56 1.69 12.86
C ILE A 316 27.83 2.54 12.83
N ASP A 317 28.91 2.03 13.42
CA ASP A 317 30.20 2.73 13.49
C ASP A 317 30.09 4.17 14.02
N SER A 318 29.21 4.37 15.01
CA SER A 318 28.85 5.67 15.63
C SER A 318 28.08 6.65 14.73
N GLU A 319 27.70 6.25 13.51
CA GLU A 319 26.89 7.07 12.61
C GLU A 319 25.41 6.68 12.68
N PRO A 320 24.47 7.65 12.68
CA PRO A 320 23.04 7.36 12.79
C PRO A 320 22.53 6.67 11.53
N VAL A 321 21.75 5.61 11.72
CA VAL A 321 21.15 4.85 10.60
C VAL A 321 19.78 5.40 10.21
N ASP A 322 19.47 5.38 8.91
CA ASP A 322 18.16 5.81 8.41
C ASP A 322 16.97 5.02 8.98
N SER A 323 15.83 5.69 9.09
CA SER A 323 14.64 5.15 9.75
C SER A 323 14.12 3.88 9.07
N ILE A 324 14.24 3.75 7.75
CA ILE A 324 13.73 2.60 7.01
C ILE A 324 14.59 1.36 7.27
N SER A 325 15.91 1.51 7.33
CA SER A 325 16.82 0.43 7.75
C SER A 325 16.52 -0.06 9.18
N ILE A 326 16.21 0.86 10.09
CA ILE A 326 15.80 0.55 11.48
C ILE A 326 14.50 -0.30 11.50
N LEU A 327 13.49 0.09 10.72
CA LEU A 327 12.23 -0.66 10.62
C LEU A 327 12.42 -2.05 10.03
N ASN A 328 13.20 -2.18 8.95
CA ASN A 328 13.52 -3.47 8.36
C ASN A 328 14.32 -4.36 9.32
N ALA A 329 15.21 -3.78 10.14
CA ALA A 329 15.94 -4.54 11.16
C ALA A 329 15.03 -5.12 12.23
N GLY A 330 13.97 -4.39 12.61
CA GLY A 330 12.95 -4.90 13.51
C GLY A 330 12.28 -6.17 12.99
N TRP A 331 11.79 -6.15 11.75
CA TRP A 331 11.21 -7.34 11.10
C TRP A 331 12.23 -8.45 10.91
N HIS A 332 13.45 -8.11 10.49
CA HIS A 332 14.52 -9.09 10.32
C HIS A 332 14.86 -9.80 11.63
N ALA A 333 14.92 -9.06 12.75
CA ALA A 333 15.17 -9.63 14.06
C ALA A 333 14.01 -10.50 14.54
N TYR A 334 12.77 -10.08 14.27
CA TYR A 334 11.57 -10.82 14.63
C TYR A 334 11.57 -12.23 14.01
N PHE A 335 12.00 -12.36 12.76
CA PHE A 335 12.06 -13.67 12.10
C PHE A 335 13.36 -14.43 12.38
N HIS A 336 14.51 -13.77 12.32
CA HIS A 336 15.81 -14.45 12.34
C HIS A 336 16.31 -14.80 13.76
N TYR A 337 15.91 -14.03 14.76
CA TYR A 337 16.40 -14.19 16.13
C TYR A 337 15.30 -14.58 17.12
N ARG A 338 14.14 -15.02 16.63
CA ARG A 338 12.99 -15.41 17.47
C ARG A 338 13.39 -16.38 18.56
N ASP A 339 13.95 -17.54 18.20
CA ASP A 339 14.35 -18.59 19.14
C ASP A 339 15.33 -18.09 20.21
N LYS A 340 16.32 -17.28 19.80
CA LYS A 340 17.28 -16.68 20.72
C LYS A 340 16.55 -15.78 21.72
N LEU A 341 15.69 -14.88 21.25
CA LEU A 341 14.94 -13.97 22.10
C LEU A 341 13.97 -14.72 23.03
N GLU A 342 13.37 -15.83 22.57
CA GLU A 342 12.48 -16.68 23.39
C GLU A 342 13.21 -17.30 24.58
N THR A 343 14.48 -17.67 24.43
CA THR A 343 15.27 -18.26 25.52
C THR A 343 15.68 -17.26 26.60
N GLU A 344 15.79 -15.97 26.25
CA GLU A 344 16.20 -14.91 27.16
C GLU A 344 15.02 -14.21 27.88
N ILE A 345 13.77 -14.47 27.43
CA ILE A 345 12.55 -13.88 28.00
C ILE A 345 11.79 -14.94 28.82
N SER A 346 11.32 -14.57 30.02
CA SER A 346 10.62 -15.48 30.94
C SER A 346 9.36 -16.12 30.34
N SER A 347 9.08 -17.36 30.76
CA SER A 347 8.16 -18.33 30.12
C SER A 347 6.67 -17.99 30.03
N ASN A 348 6.20 -16.88 30.62
CA ASN A 348 4.80 -16.50 30.54
C ASN A 348 4.68 -15.38 29.47
N GLU A 349 4.07 -15.70 28.33
CA GLU A 349 3.76 -14.79 27.19
C GLU A 349 4.91 -14.47 26.20
N GLN A 350 5.76 -15.44 25.88
CA GLN A 350 6.99 -15.26 25.07
C GLN A 350 6.81 -14.51 23.74
N GLU A 351 5.82 -14.83 22.90
CA GLU A 351 5.68 -14.19 21.57
C GLU A 351 5.25 -12.71 21.65
N TYR A 352 4.28 -12.39 22.50
CA TYR A 352 3.86 -11.01 22.75
C TYR A 352 5.03 -10.20 23.32
N ASN A 353 5.76 -10.79 24.28
CA ASN A 353 6.92 -10.16 24.91
C ASN A 353 8.05 -9.89 23.90
N ILE A 354 8.28 -10.76 22.91
CA ILE A 354 9.29 -10.53 21.86
C ILE A 354 8.90 -9.38 20.97
N ARG A 355 7.68 -9.40 20.43
CA ARG A 355 7.23 -8.33 19.52
C ARG A 355 7.23 -6.99 20.24
N GLU A 356 6.77 -6.94 21.48
CA GLU A 356 6.79 -5.73 22.32
C GLU A 356 8.23 -5.25 22.57
N MET A 357 9.14 -6.16 22.92
CA MET A 357 10.55 -5.84 23.13
C MET A 357 11.19 -5.25 21.86
N ILE A 358 11.00 -5.90 20.70
CA ILE A 358 11.52 -5.40 19.42
C ILE A 358 10.92 -4.02 19.13
N ASN A 359 9.61 -3.87 19.26
CA ASN A 359 8.92 -2.59 19.08
C ASN A 359 9.53 -1.49 19.97
N ASN A 360 9.82 -1.78 21.23
CA ASN A 360 10.42 -0.82 22.16
C ASN A 360 11.85 -0.44 21.77
N LEU A 361 12.68 -1.39 21.29
CA LEU A 361 14.03 -1.12 20.81
C LEU A 361 14.01 -0.30 19.51
N VAL A 362 13.12 -0.64 18.57
CA VAL A 362 12.95 0.07 17.30
C VAL A 362 12.43 1.50 17.53
N LYS A 363 11.44 1.71 18.41
CA LYS A 363 10.94 3.04 18.77
C LYS A 363 12.05 3.93 19.34
N LYS A 364 12.82 3.41 20.29
CA LYS A 364 13.99 4.11 20.85
C LYS A 364 14.99 4.44 19.74
N ALA A 365 15.24 3.49 18.85
CA ALA A 365 16.22 3.70 17.79
C ALA A 365 15.79 4.76 16.78
N LEU A 366 14.52 4.77 16.36
CA LEU A 366 13.97 5.80 15.46
C LEU A 366 14.12 7.19 16.07
N MET A 367 13.75 7.36 17.35
CA MET A 367 13.85 8.65 18.02
C MET A 367 15.32 9.10 18.16
N SER A 368 16.19 8.22 18.66
CA SER A 368 17.61 8.55 18.85
C SER A 368 18.32 8.87 17.54
N ALA A 369 18.09 8.06 16.50
CA ALA A 369 18.71 8.28 15.19
C ALA A 369 18.21 9.57 14.53
N HIS A 370 16.93 9.89 14.68
CA HIS A 370 16.34 11.14 14.20
C HIS A 370 16.97 12.37 14.88
N ILE A 371 17.11 12.35 16.21
CA ILE A 371 17.78 13.43 16.95
C ILE A 371 19.25 13.56 16.53
N HIS A 372 19.96 12.45 16.41
CA HIS A 372 21.38 12.46 16.03
C HIS A 372 21.58 13.03 14.62
N ARG A 373 20.75 12.65 13.64
CA ARG A 373 20.79 13.27 12.30
C ARG A 373 20.58 14.79 12.36
N GLY A 374 19.58 15.25 13.12
CA GLY A 374 19.33 16.68 13.29
C GLY A 374 20.54 17.44 13.82
N TRP A 375 21.26 16.88 14.79
CA TRP A 375 22.51 17.49 15.30
C TRP A 375 23.64 17.52 14.26
N ASN A 376 23.72 16.54 13.37
CA ASN A 376 24.72 16.53 12.32
C ASN A 376 24.39 17.58 11.24
N ASP A 377 23.13 17.71 10.85
CA ASP A 377 22.68 18.69 9.87
C ASP A 377 22.90 20.13 10.37
N ASP A 378 22.58 20.40 11.65
CA ASP A 378 22.80 21.71 12.31
C ASP A 378 24.27 22.10 12.45
N ARG A 379 25.21 21.14 12.39
CA ARG A 379 26.66 21.40 12.42
C ARG A 379 27.25 21.66 11.03
N THR A 380 26.52 21.31 9.97
CA THR A 380 26.95 21.45 8.58
C THR A 380 26.38 22.68 7.86
N ASN A 381 25.39 23.35 8.47
CA ASN A 381 24.86 24.66 8.09
C ASN A 381 25.41 25.75 9.01
#